data_AF-A0A109JY85-F1
#
_entry.id   AF-A0A109JY85-F1
#
_cell.length_a   1.000
_cell.length_b   1.000
_cell.length_c   1.000
_cell.angle_alpha   90.00
_cell.angle_beta   90.00
_cell.angle_gamma   90.00
#
_symmetry.space_group_name_H-M   'P 1'
#
loop_
_entity.id
_entity.type
_entity.pdbx_description
1 polymer ?
#
loop_
_entity_poly.entity_id
_entity_poly.type
_entity_poly.pdbx_seq_one_letter_code
_entity_poly.pdbx_strand_id
1 'polypeptide(L)'
;MYQLHYFPSNANAAPHMVLEELGQTYDLVLVDRAKDAQKSKDYLKINPNGRIPTLVDGDLVLFEAAAIVLHLVDKHAEAGLAPRIGTPERARFYQWITFLTNSLQEELMIWQYPERLTHGDTAAMEVVRRGAEQRAGAYLDVIEQHLKTNGPLFLGDTLSAADFYLVMLARWARPMTNPPRSRPGIARLLDKVSALPAVRRAYAREGVTDDIC
;
A
#
# COMPACT_ATOMS: atom_id res chain seq x y z
N MET A 1 -3.51 12.76 -18.61
CA MET A 1 -4.30 12.80 -17.36
C MET A 1 -4.32 11.39 -16.82
N TYR A 2 -4.13 11.19 -15.52
CA TYR A 2 -4.11 9.85 -14.92
C TYR A 2 -5.53 9.32 -14.73
N GLN A 3 -5.72 8.02 -14.88
CA GLN A 3 -6.91 7.32 -14.37
C GLN A 3 -6.46 6.24 -13.39
N LEU A 4 -6.96 6.30 -12.16
CA LEU A 4 -6.69 5.29 -11.14
C LEU A 4 -7.95 4.46 -10.92
N HIS A 5 -7.88 3.21 -11.36
CA HIS A 5 -8.93 2.22 -11.12
C HIS A 5 -8.82 1.69 -9.69
N TYR A 6 -9.88 1.89 -8.91
CA TYR A 6 -9.83 1.76 -7.46
C TYR A 6 -11.06 1.06 -6.87
N PHE A 7 -10.93 0.58 -5.65
CA PHE A 7 -12.05 0.28 -4.76
C PHE A 7 -11.65 0.76 -3.35
N PRO A 8 -12.57 1.30 -2.53
CA PRO A 8 -12.19 1.92 -1.27
C PRO A 8 -11.31 1.04 -0.38
N SER A 9 -10.28 1.64 0.23
CA SER A 9 -9.40 1.01 1.22
C SER A 9 -8.59 -0.20 0.72
N ASN A 10 -8.34 -0.31 -0.59
CA ASN A 10 -7.56 -1.40 -1.20
C ASN A 10 -6.15 -0.95 -1.61
N ALA A 11 -5.46 -1.78 -2.40
CA ALA A 11 -4.09 -1.55 -2.87
C ALA A 11 -3.90 -0.24 -3.67
N ASN A 12 -4.99 0.34 -4.17
CA ASN A 12 -4.99 1.69 -4.75
C ASN A 12 -4.66 2.81 -3.75
N ALA A 13 -4.82 2.60 -2.44
CA ALA A 13 -4.65 3.69 -1.48
C ALA A 13 -3.23 4.27 -1.52
N ALA A 14 -2.19 3.43 -1.63
CA ALA A 14 -0.81 3.92 -1.75
C ALA A 14 -0.59 4.82 -2.99
N PRO A 15 -0.87 4.39 -4.23
CA PRO A 15 -0.72 5.28 -5.39
C PRO A 15 -1.69 6.47 -5.38
N HIS A 16 -2.88 6.34 -4.78
CA HIS A 16 -3.82 7.45 -4.63
C HIS A 16 -3.28 8.54 -3.70
N MET A 17 -2.72 8.15 -2.54
CA MET A 17 -2.06 9.09 -1.63
C MET A 17 -0.87 9.80 -2.30
N VAL A 18 -0.10 9.07 -3.12
CA VAL A 18 1.00 9.66 -3.90
C VAL A 18 0.47 10.65 -4.94
N LEU A 19 -0.58 10.34 -5.71
CA LEU A 19 -1.19 11.29 -6.65
C LEU A 19 -1.68 12.57 -5.95
N GLU A 20 -2.27 12.43 -4.77
CA GLU A 20 -2.73 13.54 -3.93
C GLU A 20 -1.58 14.40 -3.39
N GLU A 21 -0.47 13.78 -2.99
CA GLU A 21 0.72 14.49 -2.50
C GLU A 21 1.43 15.23 -3.64
N LEU A 22 1.48 14.61 -4.84
CA LEU A 22 2.03 15.22 -6.05
C LEU A 22 1.14 16.33 -6.64
N GLY A 23 -0.06 16.56 -6.10
CA GLY A 23 -1.01 17.56 -6.60
C GLY A 23 -1.46 17.31 -8.04
N GLN A 24 -1.42 16.06 -8.51
CA GLN A 24 -1.74 15.73 -9.90
C GLN A 24 -3.26 15.73 -10.13
N THR A 25 -3.67 16.02 -11.36
CA THR A 25 -5.05 15.82 -11.79
C THR A 25 -5.24 14.38 -12.28
N TYR A 26 -6.27 13.71 -11.76
CA TYR A 26 -6.58 12.33 -12.06
C TYR A 26 -8.07 12.04 -11.96
N ASP A 27 -8.53 11.00 -12.66
CA ASP A 27 -9.86 10.43 -12.51
C ASP A 27 -9.80 9.19 -11.60
N LEU A 28 -10.72 9.10 -10.64
CA LEU A 28 -10.96 7.86 -9.88
C LEU A 28 -12.02 7.02 -10.58
N VAL A 29 -11.63 5.84 -11.04
CA VAL A 29 -12.54 4.92 -11.73
C VAL A 29 -12.90 3.77 -10.81
N LEU A 30 -14.13 3.79 -10.27
CA LEU A 30 -14.58 2.75 -9.36
C LEU A 30 -14.68 1.39 -10.07
N VAL A 31 -14.04 0.38 -9.48
CA VAL A 31 -14.14 -1.03 -9.88
C VAL A 31 -14.80 -1.77 -8.73
N ASP A 32 -16.14 -1.88 -8.79
CA ASP A 32 -16.96 -2.45 -7.72
C ASP A 32 -16.67 -3.95 -7.51
N ARG A 33 -15.86 -4.25 -6.49
CA ARG A 33 -15.48 -5.61 -6.11
C ARG A 33 -16.65 -6.44 -5.60
N ALA A 34 -17.70 -5.81 -5.07
CA ALA A 34 -18.89 -6.53 -4.61
C ALA A 34 -19.72 -7.08 -5.78
N LYS A 35 -19.48 -6.58 -7.00
CA LYS A 35 -20.12 -7.04 -8.24
C LYS A 35 -19.14 -7.76 -9.18
N ASP A 36 -17.98 -8.14 -8.66
CA ASP A 36 -16.89 -8.74 -9.44
C ASP A 36 -16.48 -7.93 -10.69
N ALA A 37 -16.59 -6.60 -10.64
CA ALA A 37 -16.25 -5.73 -11.77
C ALA A 37 -14.78 -5.87 -12.21
N GLN A 38 -13.89 -6.21 -11.27
CA GLN A 38 -12.47 -6.53 -11.54
C GLN A 38 -12.27 -7.78 -12.40
N LYS A 39 -13.31 -8.60 -12.57
CA LYS A 39 -13.31 -9.79 -13.44
C LYS A 39 -14.11 -9.58 -14.73
N SER A 40 -14.66 -8.38 -14.94
CA SER A 40 -15.36 -8.05 -16.18
C SER A 40 -14.42 -8.13 -17.39
N LYS A 41 -14.98 -8.48 -18.56
CA LYS A 41 -14.22 -8.54 -19.81
C LYS A 41 -13.51 -7.22 -20.13
N ASP A 42 -14.13 -6.10 -19.81
CA ASP A 42 -13.56 -4.78 -20.09
C ASP A 42 -12.40 -4.44 -19.15
N TYR A 43 -12.51 -4.76 -17.86
CA TYR A 43 -11.40 -4.55 -16.93
C TYR A 43 -10.23 -5.49 -17.21
N LEU A 44 -10.50 -6.74 -17.59
CA LEU A 44 -9.45 -7.71 -17.93
C LEU A 44 -8.63 -7.33 -19.17
N LYS A 45 -9.16 -6.47 -20.05
CA LYS A 45 -8.38 -5.91 -21.18
C LYS A 45 -7.23 -5.01 -20.71
N ILE A 46 -7.42 -4.31 -19.59
CA ILE A 46 -6.40 -3.39 -19.05
C ILE A 46 -5.58 -4.03 -17.92
N ASN A 47 -6.15 -5.01 -17.20
CA ASN A 47 -5.43 -5.74 -16.18
C ASN A 47 -5.81 -7.23 -16.21
N PRO A 48 -4.97 -8.09 -16.84
CA PRO A 48 -5.28 -9.52 -16.99
C PRO A 48 -5.29 -10.28 -15.66
N ASN A 49 -4.70 -9.75 -14.58
CA ASN A 49 -4.76 -10.36 -13.26
C ASN A 49 -6.16 -10.22 -12.63
N GLY A 50 -6.98 -9.29 -13.13
CA GLY A 50 -8.29 -8.97 -12.59
C GLY A 50 -8.22 -8.58 -11.12
N ARG A 51 -7.24 -7.73 -10.78
CA ARG A 51 -6.99 -7.16 -9.45
C ARG A 51 -6.90 -5.65 -9.57
N ILE A 52 -7.18 -4.94 -8.50
CA ILE A 52 -6.95 -3.50 -8.38
C ILE A 52 -5.66 -3.28 -7.55
N PRO A 53 -4.93 -2.17 -7.73
CA PRO A 53 -5.19 -1.07 -8.66
C PRO A 53 -4.77 -1.35 -10.10
N THR A 54 -5.24 -0.48 -11.01
CA THR A 54 -4.66 -0.27 -12.34
C THR A 54 -4.55 1.24 -12.58
N LEU A 55 -3.39 1.71 -13.05
CA LEU A 55 -3.17 3.10 -13.47
C LEU A 55 -3.14 3.16 -15.00
N VAL A 56 -3.87 4.11 -15.57
CA VAL A 56 -3.72 4.52 -16.98
C VAL A 56 -3.05 5.90 -17.01
N ASP A 57 -1.97 6.02 -17.78
CA ASP A 57 -1.18 7.24 -18.00
C ASP A 57 -0.93 7.42 -19.50
N GLY A 58 -1.89 8.03 -20.21
CA GLY A 58 -1.87 8.07 -21.67
C GLY A 58 -2.02 6.66 -22.25
N ASP A 59 -1.08 6.23 -23.08
CA ASP A 59 -1.07 4.87 -23.66
C ASP A 59 -0.48 3.81 -22.72
N LEU A 60 0.11 4.24 -21.59
CA LEU A 60 0.70 3.33 -20.61
C LEU A 60 -0.37 2.83 -19.64
N VAL A 61 -0.47 1.51 -19.48
CA VAL A 61 -1.31 0.86 -18.48
C VAL A 61 -0.43 0.05 -17.53
N LEU A 62 -0.52 0.33 -16.24
CA LEU A 62 0.25 -0.34 -15.19
C LEU A 62 -0.66 -0.99 -14.15
N PHE A 63 -0.29 -2.19 -13.74
CA PHE A 63 -0.78 -2.84 -12.54
C PHE A 63 0.39 -3.06 -11.56
N GLU A 64 0.10 -3.62 -10.39
CA GLU A 64 0.95 -3.62 -9.18
C GLU A 64 1.05 -2.25 -8.50
N ALA A 65 0.54 -2.15 -7.27
CA ALA A 65 0.53 -0.89 -6.52
C ALA A 65 1.94 -0.32 -6.33
N ALA A 66 2.93 -1.15 -6.04
CA ALA A 66 4.33 -0.72 -5.90
C ALA A 66 4.89 -0.18 -7.23
N ALA A 67 4.62 -0.84 -8.35
CA ALA A 67 5.09 -0.38 -9.66
C ALA A 67 4.44 0.97 -10.05
N ILE A 68 3.14 1.13 -9.78
CA ILE A 68 2.43 2.40 -9.98
C ILE A 68 3.05 3.51 -9.12
N VAL A 69 3.30 3.25 -7.84
CA VAL A 69 3.95 4.21 -6.92
C VAL A 69 5.34 4.60 -7.44
N LEU A 70 6.16 3.62 -7.86
CA LEU A 70 7.49 3.87 -8.42
C LEU A 70 7.44 4.70 -9.70
N HIS A 71 6.52 4.39 -10.62
CA HIS A 71 6.30 5.17 -11.84
C HIS A 71 5.95 6.63 -11.53
N LEU A 72 5.04 6.86 -10.58
CA LEU A 72 4.62 8.21 -10.19
C LEU A 72 5.77 9.01 -9.58
N VAL A 73 6.54 8.45 -8.64
CA VAL A 73 7.65 9.20 -8.04
C VAL A 73 8.84 9.43 -8.98
N ASP A 74 9.01 8.58 -10.00
CA ASP A 74 10.06 8.76 -11.01
C ASP A 74 9.66 9.79 -12.07
N LYS A 75 8.37 9.83 -12.46
CA LYS A 75 7.85 10.82 -13.39
C LYS A 75 7.79 12.23 -12.78
N HIS A 76 7.69 12.33 -11.45
CA HIS A 76 7.62 13.58 -10.68
C HIS A 76 8.76 13.67 -9.65
N ALA A 77 10.00 13.46 -10.09
CA ALA A 77 11.18 13.35 -9.22
C ALA A 77 11.46 14.63 -8.40
N GLU A 78 11.03 15.79 -8.89
CA GLU A 78 11.14 17.09 -8.22
C GLU A 78 10.35 17.17 -6.91
N ALA A 79 9.33 16.33 -6.73
CA ALA A 79 8.55 16.26 -5.50
C ALA A 79 9.32 15.60 -4.34
N GLY A 80 10.47 14.95 -4.61
CA GLY A 80 11.34 14.40 -3.57
C GLY A 80 10.77 13.19 -2.82
N LEU A 81 9.69 12.56 -3.33
CA LEU A 81 9.08 11.37 -2.72
C LEU A 81 9.88 10.08 -2.91
N ALA A 82 10.99 10.15 -3.63
CA ALA A 82 12.00 9.12 -3.68
C ALA A 82 13.38 9.77 -3.89
N PRO A 83 14.46 9.17 -3.35
CA PRO A 83 15.81 9.66 -3.61
C PRO A 83 16.17 9.60 -5.10
N ARG A 84 17.21 10.34 -5.49
CA ARG A 84 17.70 10.38 -6.87
C ARG A 84 18.13 8.99 -7.37
N ILE A 85 17.75 8.64 -8.59
CA ILE A 85 18.14 7.38 -9.23
C ILE A 85 19.68 7.24 -9.24
N GLY A 86 20.16 6.04 -8.92
CA GLY A 86 21.58 5.69 -8.90
C GLY A 86 22.32 6.04 -7.61
N THR A 87 21.67 6.60 -6.59
CA THR A 87 22.32 6.85 -5.28
C THR A 87 22.10 5.69 -4.30
N PRO A 88 22.95 5.56 -3.26
CA PRO A 88 22.75 4.57 -2.19
C PRO A 88 21.40 4.73 -1.48
N GLU A 89 20.90 5.96 -1.33
CA GLU A 89 19.61 6.25 -0.70
C GLU A 89 18.46 5.68 -1.54
N ARG A 90 18.56 5.75 -2.88
CA ARG A 90 17.59 5.11 -3.77
C ARG A 90 17.58 3.60 -3.60
N ALA A 91 18.75 2.98 -3.45
CA ALA A 91 18.82 1.54 -3.19
C ALA A 91 18.13 1.16 -1.87
N ARG A 92 18.29 1.97 -0.82
CA ARG A 92 17.58 1.79 0.46
C ARG A 92 16.06 2.00 0.32
N PHE A 93 15.64 2.99 -0.47
CA PHE A 93 14.22 3.19 -0.79
C PHE A 93 13.63 1.97 -1.52
N TYR A 94 14.32 1.45 -2.54
CA TYR A 94 13.90 0.22 -3.23
C TYR A 94 13.81 -0.97 -2.29
N GLN A 95 14.78 -1.13 -1.40
CA GLN A 95 14.76 -2.19 -0.38
C GLN A 95 13.46 -2.12 0.43
N TRP A 96 13.07 -0.94 0.94
CA TRP A 96 11.87 -0.81 1.76
C TRP A 96 10.57 -0.99 0.98
N ILE A 97 10.42 -0.39 -0.21
CA ILE A 97 9.25 -0.65 -1.07
C ILE A 97 9.11 -2.14 -1.38
N THR A 98 10.22 -2.79 -1.73
CA THR A 98 10.24 -4.23 -2.07
C THR A 98 9.94 -5.10 -0.84
N PHE A 99 10.46 -4.74 0.34
CA PHE A 99 10.18 -5.44 1.59
C PHE A 99 8.69 -5.32 1.97
N LEU A 100 8.11 -4.13 1.81
CA LEU A 100 6.69 -3.91 2.08
C LEU A 100 5.81 -4.75 1.15
N THR A 101 6.09 -4.79 -0.15
CA THR A 101 5.25 -5.52 -1.11
C THR A 101 5.52 -7.03 -1.15
N ASN A 102 6.76 -7.50 -1.03
CA ASN A 102 7.08 -8.93 -1.19
C ASN A 102 7.09 -9.70 0.13
N SER A 103 7.17 -9.02 1.28
CA SER A 103 7.22 -9.68 2.59
C SER A 103 5.97 -9.35 3.41
N LEU A 104 5.79 -8.08 3.79
CA LEU A 104 4.67 -7.72 4.66
C LEU A 104 3.31 -7.91 3.96
N GLN A 105 3.14 -7.32 2.77
CA GLN A 105 1.87 -7.38 2.05
C GLN A 105 1.45 -8.81 1.70
N GLU A 106 2.38 -9.68 1.29
CA GLU A 106 2.07 -11.08 0.97
C GLU A 106 1.50 -11.81 2.19
N GLU A 107 2.10 -11.66 3.38
CA GLU A 107 1.54 -12.26 4.61
C GLU A 107 0.19 -11.65 4.98
N LEU A 108 0.00 -10.34 4.80
CA LEU A 108 -1.30 -9.71 5.03
C LEU A 108 -2.38 -10.24 4.06
N MET A 109 -2.02 -10.53 2.81
CA MET A 109 -2.94 -11.13 1.83
C MET A 109 -3.33 -12.56 2.21
N ILE A 110 -2.39 -13.37 2.71
CA ILE A 110 -2.68 -14.72 3.21
C ILE A 110 -3.54 -14.64 4.47
N TRP A 111 -3.20 -13.74 5.39
CA TRP A 111 -3.96 -13.51 6.62
C TRP A 111 -5.39 -13.06 6.35
N GLN A 112 -5.59 -12.14 5.40
CA GLN A 112 -6.90 -11.58 5.09
C GLN A 112 -7.78 -12.57 4.33
N TYR A 113 -7.19 -13.35 3.41
CA TYR A 113 -7.90 -14.26 2.52
C TYR A 113 -7.42 -15.73 2.65
N PRO A 114 -7.43 -16.34 3.85
CA PRO A 114 -6.91 -17.68 4.08
C PRO A 114 -7.72 -18.76 3.33
N GLU A 115 -8.98 -18.48 2.99
CA GLU A 115 -9.83 -19.35 2.17
C GLU A 115 -9.22 -19.69 0.81
N ARG A 116 -8.36 -18.82 0.26
CA ARG A 116 -7.70 -19.02 -1.03
C ARG A 116 -6.69 -20.17 -1.03
N LEU A 117 -6.19 -20.56 0.14
CA LEU A 117 -5.21 -21.65 0.31
C LEU A 117 -5.81 -22.91 0.95
N THR A 118 -7.05 -22.83 1.41
CA THR A 118 -7.67 -23.85 2.27
C THR A 118 -8.96 -24.41 1.69
N HIS A 119 -9.39 -23.90 0.53
CA HIS A 119 -10.60 -24.35 -0.17
C HIS A 119 -11.86 -24.34 0.71
N GLY A 120 -11.93 -23.43 1.69
CA GLY A 120 -13.08 -23.26 2.58
C GLY A 120 -13.06 -24.13 3.83
N ASP A 121 -12.00 -24.91 4.10
CA ASP A 121 -11.84 -25.61 5.37
C ASP A 121 -11.57 -24.63 6.52
N THR A 122 -12.56 -24.45 7.40
CA THR A 122 -12.51 -23.51 8.52
C THR A 122 -11.35 -23.76 9.49
N ALA A 123 -11.03 -25.02 9.79
CA ALA A 123 -9.95 -25.35 10.72
C ALA A 123 -8.58 -25.03 10.11
N ALA A 124 -8.41 -25.35 8.81
CA ALA A 124 -7.22 -24.97 8.07
C ALA A 124 -7.08 -23.44 7.92
N MET A 125 -8.19 -22.72 7.71
CA MET A 125 -8.20 -21.25 7.63
C MET A 125 -7.66 -20.61 8.90
N GLU A 126 -8.02 -21.13 10.08
CA GLU A 126 -7.51 -20.61 11.35
C GLU A 126 -6.00 -20.81 11.49
N VAL A 127 -5.50 -22.01 11.14
CA VAL A 127 -4.06 -22.33 11.16
C VAL A 127 -3.28 -21.41 10.22
N VAL A 128 -3.76 -21.25 8.98
CA VAL A 128 -3.11 -20.39 7.97
C VAL A 128 -3.12 -18.93 8.41
N ARG A 129 -4.27 -18.42 8.88
CA ARG A 129 -4.39 -17.04 9.37
C ARG A 129 -3.41 -16.77 10.51
N ARG A 130 -3.35 -17.66 11.50
CA ARG A 130 -2.45 -17.52 12.66
C ARG A 130 -0.98 -17.53 12.24
N GLY A 131 -0.59 -18.44 11.35
CA GLY A 131 0.79 -18.52 10.83
C GLY A 131 1.18 -17.26 10.05
N ALA A 132 0.30 -16.76 9.19
CA ALA A 132 0.53 -15.54 8.43
C ALA A 132 0.63 -14.31 9.34
N GLU A 133 -0.21 -14.20 10.37
CA GLU A 133 -0.13 -13.13 11.37
C GLU A 133 1.19 -13.17 12.15
N GLN A 134 1.66 -14.35 12.53
CA GLN A 134 2.97 -14.51 13.19
C GLN A 134 4.11 -14.04 12.28
N ARG A 135 4.10 -14.40 11.00
CA ARG A 135 5.13 -14.00 10.03
C ARG A 135 5.07 -12.52 9.69
N ALA A 136 3.87 -11.96 9.49
CA ALA A 136 3.66 -10.52 9.36
C ALA A 136 4.20 -9.78 10.60
N GLY A 137 3.96 -10.31 11.80
CA GLY A 137 4.50 -9.79 13.05
C GLY A 137 6.02 -9.67 13.04
N ALA A 138 6.73 -10.70 12.58
CA ALA A 138 8.19 -10.67 12.46
C ALA A 138 8.68 -9.59 11.47
N TYR A 139 8.00 -9.39 10.34
CA TYR A 139 8.34 -8.31 9.40
C TYR A 139 8.05 -6.93 9.97
N LEU A 140 6.97 -6.78 10.73
CA LEU A 140 6.67 -5.54 11.46
C LEU A 140 7.73 -5.23 12.53
N ASP A 141 8.27 -6.26 13.19
CA ASP A 141 9.36 -6.06 14.16
C ASP A 141 10.66 -5.59 13.50
N VAL A 142 10.95 -6.05 12.27
CA VAL A 142 12.06 -5.53 11.45
C VAL A 142 11.84 -4.05 11.12
N ILE A 143 10.64 -3.67 10.71
CA ILE A 143 10.28 -2.27 10.41
C ILE A 143 10.40 -1.41 11.69
N GLU A 144 9.88 -1.89 12.82
CA GLU A 144 9.97 -1.20 14.10
C GLU A 144 11.43 -0.97 14.52
N GLN A 145 12.28 -2.00 14.40
CA GLN A 145 13.69 -1.86 14.72
C GLN A 145 14.39 -0.85 13.80
N HIS A 146 14.05 -0.84 12.50
CA HIS A 146 14.56 0.17 11.59
C HIS A 146 14.12 1.58 11.98
N LEU A 147 12.83 1.80 12.27
CA LEU A 147 12.29 3.12 12.65
C LEU A 147 12.80 3.61 14.01
N LYS A 148 13.20 2.72 14.91
CA LYS A 148 13.90 3.07 16.14
C LYS A 148 15.30 3.60 15.88
N THR A 149 16.04 3.00 14.96
CA THR A 149 17.44 3.35 14.68
C THR A 149 17.58 4.49 13.68
N ASN A 150 16.73 4.53 12.65
CA ASN A 150 16.87 5.38 11.48
C ASN A 150 15.63 6.25 11.20
N GLY A 151 14.62 6.24 12.07
CA GLY A 151 13.38 6.99 11.90
C GLY A 151 13.55 8.51 12.05
N PRO A 152 12.45 9.29 11.99
CA PRO A 152 11.05 8.86 12.22
C PRO A 152 10.31 8.27 11.02
N LEU A 153 10.82 8.41 9.80
CA LEU A 153 10.30 7.81 8.56
C LEU A 153 11.26 6.75 8.01
N PHE A 154 10.92 6.05 6.93
CA PHE A 154 11.83 5.03 6.37
C PHE A 154 13.20 5.58 5.97
N LEU A 155 13.26 6.84 5.54
CA LEU A 155 14.48 7.51 5.09
C LEU A 155 14.90 8.64 6.05
N GLY A 156 14.69 8.47 7.36
CA GLY A 156 15.00 9.48 8.37
C GLY A 156 13.92 10.55 8.45
N ASP A 157 14.28 11.80 8.23
CA ASP A 157 13.32 12.92 8.29
C ASP A 157 12.58 13.16 6.97
N THR A 158 13.02 12.52 5.88
CA THR A 158 12.50 12.73 4.53
C THR A 158 11.28 11.85 4.25
N LEU A 159 10.18 12.47 3.84
CA LEU A 159 8.98 11.78 3.38
C LEU A 159 9.24 11.06 2.06
N SER A 160 8.80 9.82 1.97
CA SER A 160 8.94 8.99 0.78
C SER A 160 7.68 8.20 0.48
N ALA A 161 7.59 7.71 -0.76
CA ALA A 161 6.56 6.78 -1.20
C ALA A 161 6.44 5.52 -0.31
N ALA A 162 7.53 5.10 0.37
CA ALA A 162 7.50 3.94 1.25
C ALA A 162 6.64 4.17 2.50
N ASP A 163 6.60 5.41 2.98
CA ASP A 163 5.81 5.78 4.15
C ASP A 163 4.30 5.71 3.85
N PHE A 164 3.88 6.19 2.67
CA PHE A 164 2.51 6.03 2.18
C PHE A 164 2.12 4.56 1.98
N TYR A 165 3.04 3.76 1.46
CA TYR A 165 2.80 2.32 1.27
C TYR A 165 2.57 1.60 2.61
N LEU A 166 3.35 1.95 3.65
CA LEU A 166 3.15 1.41 4.99
C LEU A 166 1.81 1.85 5.60
N VAL A 167 1.35 3.09 5.40
CA VAL A 167 0.01 3.53 5.84
C VAL A 167 -1.09 2.65 5.27
N MET A 168 -1.02 2.34 3.97
CA MET A 168 -1.98 1.42 3.34
C MET A 168 -1.96 0.03 3.99
N LEU A 169 -0.78 -0.57 4.17
CA LEU A 169 -0.68 -1.89 4.78
C LEU A 169 -1.09 -1.90 6.27
N ALA A 170 -0.76 -0.83 7.00
CA ALA A 170 -1.14 -0.69 8.40
C ALA A 170 -2.65 -0.63 8.59
N ARG A 171 -3.35 0.07 7.68
CA ARG A 171 -4.81 0.10 7.66
C ARG A 171 -5.43 -1.29 7.52
N TRP A 172 -4.88 -2.14 6.64
CA TRP A 172 -5.39 -3.52 6.44
C TRP A 172 -5.16 -4.39 7.67
N ALA A 173 -4.05 -4.16 8.36
CA ALA A 173 -3.59 -4.94 9.50
C ALA A 173 -4.23 -4.52 10.84
N ARG A 174 -5.06 -3.47 10.88
CA ARG A 174 -5.75 -3.01 12.11
C ARG A 174 -6.50 -4.12 12.88
N PRO A 175 -7.19 -5.07 12.23
CA PRO A 175 -7.92 -6.12 12.95
C PRO A 175 -7.04 -7.27 13.47
N MET A 176 -5.72 -7.25 13.24
CA MET A 176 -4.80 -8.25 13.82
C MET A 176 -4.76 -8.14 15.35
N THR A 177 -4.38 -9.22 16.02
CA THR A 177 -4.14 -9.28 17.47
C THR A 177 -3.01 -8.35 17.87
N ASN A 178 -1.94 -8.30 17.07
CA ASN A 178 -0.77 -7.43 17.28
C ASN A 178 -0.56 -6.49 16.08
N PRO A 179 -1.43 -5.48 15.90
CA PRO A 179 -1.44 -4.64 14.71
C PRO A 179 -0.18 -3.77 14.62
N PRO A 180 0.16 -3.20 13.44
CA PRO A 180 1.36 -2.38 13.27
C PRO A 180 1.47 -1.23 14.27
N ARG A 181 0.34 -0.60 14.61
CA ARG A 181 0.26 0.51 15.57
C ARG A 181 0.67 0.14 17.01
N SER A 182 0.75 -1.15 17.37
CA SER A 182 1.25 -1.56 18.70
C SER A 182 2.76 -1.33 18.87
N ARG A 183 3.47 -1.03 17.78
CA ARG A 183 4.91 -0.78 17.74
C ARG A 183 5.17 0.73 17.74
N PRO A 184 5.86 1.30 18.74
CA PRO A 184 5.95 2.76 18.91
C PRO A 184 6.59 3.53 17.74
N GLY A 185 7.62 2.98 17.10
CA GLY A 185 8.25 3.59 15.93
C GLY A 185 7.30 3.63 14.73
N ILE A 186 6.59 2.53 14.48
CA ILE A 186 5.53 2.47 13.45
C ILE A 186 4.39 3.43 13.79
N ALA A 187 3.88 3.43 15.02
CA ALA A 187 2.79 4.31 15.44
C ALA A 187 3.13 5.79 15.17
N ARG A 188 4.36 6.21 15.51
CA ARG A 188 4.84 7.57 15.23
C ARG A 188 4.87 7.90 13.74
N LEU A 189 5.31 6.96 12.89
CA LEU A 189 5.26 7.13 11.43
C LEU A 189 3.81 7.28 10.95
N LEU A 190 2.91 6.39 11.40
CA LEU A 190 1.50 6.41 11.01
C LEU A 190 0.82 7.72 11.42
N ASP A 191 1.10 8.24 12.62
CA ASP A 191 0.58 9.52 13.09
C ASP A 191 1.06 10.68 12.20
N LYS A 192 2.35 10.70 11.84
CA LYS A 192 2.91 11.75 10.98
C LYS A 192 2.30 11.70 9.58
N VAL A 193 2.24 10.53 8.97
CA VAL A 193 1.86 10.38 7.55
C VAL A 193 0.34 10.46 7.38
N SER A 194 -0.46 9.86 8.27
CA SER A 194 -1.92 9.91 8.19
C SER A 194 -2.49 11.31 8.51
N ALA A 195 -1.70 12.17 9.17
CA ALA A 195 -2.05 13.56 9.37
C ALA A 195 -1.87 14.44 8.12
N LEU A 196 -1.15 13.98 7.10
CA LEU A 196 -0.90 14.74 5.88
C LEU A 196 -2.23 15.05 5.15
N PRO A 197 -2.42 16.29 4.66
CA PRO A 197 -3.62 16.66 3.91
C PRO A 197 -3.88 15.75 2.71
N ALA A 198 -2.83 15.34 1.98
CA ALA A 198 -2.95 14.42 0.84
C ALA A 198 -3.54 13.06 1.24
N VAL A 199 -3.07 12.49 2.34
CA VAL A 199 -3.55 11.19 2.84
C VAL A 199 -5.02 11.27 3.23
N ARG A 200 -5.40 12.33 3.96
CA ARG A 200 -6.79 12.55 4.34
C ARG A 200 -7.70 12.76 3.13
N ARG A 201 -7.25 13.53 2.13
CA ARG A 201 -8.00 13.73 0.88
C ARG A 201 -8.18 12.43 0.11
N ALA A 202 -7.15 11.61 -0.02
CA ALA A 202 -7.21 10.32 -0.71
C ALA A 202 -8.31 9.43 -0.10
N TYR A 203 -8.26 9.20 1.22
CA TYR A 203 -9.27 8.38 1.90
C TYR A 203 -10.67 9.01 1.87
N ALA A 204 -10.79 10.33 2.03
CA ALA A 204 -12.08 11.02 1.93
C ALA A 204 -12.71 10.86 0.52
N ARG A 205 -11.91 10.96 -0.55
CA ARG A 205 -12.37 10.73 -1.94
C ARG A 205 -12.77 9.28 -2.21
N GLU A 206 -12.19 8.34 -1.47
CA GLU A 206 -12.62 6.94 -1.50
C GLU A 206 -13.89 6.67 -0.68
N GLY A 207 -14.43 7.67 0.03
CA GLY A 207 -15.58 7.49 0.92
C GLY A 207 -15.24 6.77 2.22
N VAL A 208 -13.97 6.72 2.61
CA VAL A 208 -13.52 6.13 3.86
C VAL A 208 -13.70 7.14 4.99
N THR A 209 -14.57 6.82 5.95
CA THR A 209 -14.97 7.74 7.04
C THR A 209 -14.51 7.29 8.43
N ASP A 210 -14.02 6.06 8.56
CA ASP A 210 -13.42 5.58 9.80
C ASP A 210 -11.95 6.01 9.90
N ASP A 211 -11.34 5.75 11.06
CA ASP A 211 -9.94 6.10 11.29
C ASP A 211 -9.01 5.46 10.26
N ILE A 212 -7.92 6.15 9.88
CA ILE A 212 -7.04 5.70 8.79
C ILE A 212 -6.16 4.53 9.23
N CYS A 213 -5.57 4.59 10.42
CA CYS A 213 -4.53 3.68 10.92
C CYS A 213 -4.55 3.49 12.44
#